data_AF-A0A060YVN7-F1
#
_entry.id   AF-A0A060YVN7-F1
#
_cell.length_a   1.000
_cell.length_b   1.000
_cell.length_c   1.000
_cell.angle_alpha   90.00
_cell.angle_beta   90.00
_cell.angle_gamma   90.00
#
_symmetry.space_group_name_H-M   'P 1'
#
loop_
_entity.id
_entity.type
_entity.pdbx_description
1 polymer ?
#
loop_
_entity_poly.entity_id
_entity_poly.type
_entity_poly.pdbx_seq_one_letter_code
_entity_poly.pdbx_strand_id
1 'polypeptide(L)'
;MFHPAPFDQVCGGPGDSPCVESHCGGAGCRDEEGNRHCGGLNCNGAVAMAENALEKSKHAEKELNIAMKEVEELFHKVADAKTKAEEAKGKAQAALDKATNTKNKVERSNNDLRNLIKQIRDFLMQEGADPDSIETVANRVLELSIPASPQQIRHLAEEIKDRVRSLSNVDAILKQTQDDVRKAEQLLQEAKKARCVCVCVRVCVCVCVCVCVCVCVCVCVCTGLSNRVVVS
;
A
#
# COMPACT_ATOMS: atom_id res chain seq x y z
N MET A 1 21.19 57.29 -30.35
CA MET A 1 21.49 56.24 -29.36
C MET A 1 20.15 55.67 -28.90
N PHE A 2 19.73 54.53 -29.46
CA PHE A 2 18.52 53.82 -29.01
C PHE A 2 18.98 52.75 -28.02
N HIS A 3 18.53 52.81 -26.77
CA HIS A 3 18.73 51.73 -25.82
C HIS A 3 17.72 50.62 -26.11
N PRO A 4 18.14 49.34 -26.22
CA PRO A 4 17.20 48.22 -26.27
C PRO A 4 16.44 48.19 -24.94
N ALA A 5 15.12 48.28 -24.97
CA ALA A 5 14.31 48.02 -23.78
C ALA A 5 14.46 46.53 -23.42
N PRO A 6 14.89 46.18 -22.20
CA PRO A 6 15.07 44.79 -21.80
C PRO A 6 13.71 44.08 -21.75
N PHE A 7 13.73 42.75 -21.96
CA PHE A 7 12.59 41.83 -22.00
C PHE A 7 11.72 41.78 -20.70
N ASP A 8 11.95 42.68 -19.76
CA ASP A 8 11.36 42.70 -18.41
C ASP A 8 10.02 43.45 -18.34
N GLN A 9 9.49 43.96 -19.45
CA GLN A 9 8.30 44.84 -19.47
C GLN A 9 6.99 44.16 -19.89
N VAL A 10 6.84 42.85 -19.70
CA VAL A 10 5.57 42.17 -19.98
C VAL A 10 4.80 41.87 -18.70
N CYS A 11 3.99 42.83 -18.29
CA CYS A 11 2.80 42.59 -17.49
C CYS A 11 1.86 43.78 -17.69
N GLY A 12 0.56 43.62 -17.51
CA GLY A 12 -0.44 44.67 -17.69
C GLY A 12 -1.51 44.54 -16.62
N GLY A 13 -1.92 45.65 -16.00
CA GLY A 13 -3.12 45.73 -15.17
C GLY A 13 -4.39 45.90 -16.03
N PRO A 14 -5.60 45.75 -15.48
CA PRO A 14 -6.84 45.92 -16.24
C PRO A 14 -7.09 47.40 -16.62
N GLY A 15 -7.32 47.67 -17.91
CA GLY A 15 -7.67 48.99 -18.47
C GLY A 15 -7.11 49.23 -19.89
N ASP A 16 -7.64 50.22 -20.61
CA ASP A 16 -7.20 50.65 -21.96
C ASP A 16 -5.98 51.62 -21.93
N SER A 17 -5.29 51.73 -20.80
CA SER A 17 -4.20 52.70 -20.67
C SER A 17 -2.95 52.27 -21.46
N PRO A 18 -2.21 53.20 -22.10
CA PRO A 18 -0.99 52.90 -22.85
C PRO A 18 0.03 52.13 -21.99
N CYS A 19 0.81 51.18 -22.55
CA CYS A 19 1.81 50.40 -21.80
C CYS A 19 2.80 51.23 -20.96
N VAL A 20 2.97 52.51 -21.30
CA VAL A 20 3.85 53.46 -20.58
C VAL A 20 3.22 53.97 -19.28
N GLU A 21 1.88 53.97 -19.18
CA GLU A 21 1.08 54.44 -18.05
C GLU A 21 0.34 53.29 -17.33
N SER A 22 0.09 52.20 -18.06
CA SER A 22 -0.45 50.95 -17.54
C SER A 22 0.57 50.30 -16.61
N HIS A 23 0.23 50.27 -15.33
CA HIS A 23 1.04 49.59 -14.35
C HIS A 23 0.95 48.10 -14.63
N CYS A 24 2.02 47.53 -15.19
CA CYS A 24 2.22 46.09 -15.26
C CYS A 24 1.78 45.48 -13.92
N GLY A 25 0.84 44.52 -13.94
CA GLY A 25 0.52 43.72 -12.77
C GLY A 25 1.77 42.93 -12.34
N GLY A 26 2.60 43.55 -11.51
CA GLY A 26 3.96 43.10 -11.17
C GLY A 26 4.99 44.23 -10.98
N ALA A 27 4.74 45.46 -11.44
CA ALA A 27 5.73 46.55 -11.47
C ALA A 27 6.01 47.26 -10.13
N GLY A 28 5.42 46.80 -9.03
CA GLY A 28 5.70 47.28 -7.67
C GLY A 28 6.88 46.59 -7.00
N CYS A 29 7.41 45.53 -7.62
CA CYS A 29 8.51 44.75 -7.10
C CYS A 29 9.85 45.43 -7.30
N ARG A 30 10.61 45.54 -6.21
CA ARG A 30 11.94 46.10 -6.19
C ARG A 30 12.87 45.14 -5.48
N ASP A 31 14.08 44.99 -6.01
CA ASP A 31 15.14 44.25 -5.34
C ASP A 31 15.68 45.08 -4.15
N GLU A 32 16.62 44.49 -3.41
CA GLU A 32 17.28 45.12 -2.25
C GLU A 32 18.00 46.44 -2.61
N GLU A 33 18.28 46.66 -3.90
CA GLU A 33 18.93 47.85 -4.45
C GLU A 33 17.91 48.90 -4.92
N GLY A 34 16.61 48.60 -4.81
CA GLY A 34 15.52 49.47 -5.20
C GLY A 34 15.22 49.47 -6.69
N ASN A 35 15.88 48.62 -7.49
CA ASN A 35 15.65 48.48 -8.92
C ASN A 35 14.38 47.67 -9.17
N ARG A 36 13.62 48.03 -10.21
CA ARG A 36 12.41 47.29 -10.58
C ARG A 36 12.80 45.93 -11.16
N HIS A 37 12.13 44.88 -10.72
CA HIS A 37 12.26 43.54 -11.31
C HIS A 37 10.90 42.88 -11.50
N CYS A 38 10.87 41.82 -12.31
CA CYS A 38 9.70 40.99 -12.56
C CYS A 38 9.97 39.56 -12.05
N GLY A 39 9.00 38.96 -11.37
CA GLY A 39 9.19 37.62 -10.79
C GLY A 39 9.97 37.64 -9.47
N GLY A 40 10.35 36.48 -8.94
CA GLY A 40 11.18 36.39 -7.73
C GLY A 40 10.45 36.38 -6.38
N LEU A 41 11.22 36.17 -5.29
CA LEU A 41 10.70 36.13 -3.91
C LEU A 41 10.06 37.47 -3.51
N ASN A 42 8.97 37.43 -2.75
CA ASN A 42 8.20 38.60 -2.30
C ASN A 42 7.44 39.38 -3.38
N CYS A 43 7.37 38.83 -4.60
CA CYS A 43 6.55 39.35 -5.68
C CYS A 43 5.27 38.57 -5.90
N ASN A 44 4.19 39.30 -6.16
CA ASN A 44 2.87 38.71 -6.43
C ASN A 44 2.39 38.97 -7.87
N GLY A 45 3.30 39.34 -8.77
CA GLY A 45 3.01 39.51 -10.20
C GLY A 45 2.86 38.19 -10.95
N ALA A 46 2.38 38.24 -12.19
CA ALA A 46 2.09 37.05 -13.00
C ALA A 46 3.31 36.11 -13.16
N VAL A 47 4.52 36.68 -13.33
CA VAL A 47 5.77 35.92 -13.44
C VAL A 47 6.07 35.17 -12.14
N ALA A 48 6.02 35.84 -10.99
CA ALA A 48 6.29 35.23 -9.69
C ALA A 48 5.25 34.13 -9.36
N MET A 49 3.98 34.36 -9.69
CA MET A 49 2.93 33.36 -9.54
C MET A 49 3.16 32.13 -10.43
N ALA A 50 3.61 32.33 -11.68
CA ALA A 50 3.92 31.25 -12.61
C ALA A 50 5.15 30.44 -12.17
N GLU A 51 6.22 31.10 -11.71
CA GLU A 51 7.42 30.46 -11.15
C GLU A 51 7.08 29.62 -9.92
N ASN A 52 6.29 30.18 -8.99
CA ASN A 52 5.84 29.49 -7.79
C ASN A 52 4.97 28.28 -8.13
N ALA A 53 4.03 28.42 -9.08
CA ALA A 53 3.21 27.31 -9.55
C ALA A 53 4.05 26.21 -10.21
N LEU A 54 5.04 26.57 -11.01
CA LEU A 54 5.96 25.62 -11.65
C LEU A 54 6.82 24.88 -10.63
N GLU A 55 7.37 25.59 -9.65
CA GLU A 55 8.19 25.00 -8.58
C GLU A 55 7.36 24.04 -7.72
N LYS A 56 6.18 24.47 -7.27
CA LYS A 56 5.22 23.60 -6.54
C LYS A 56 4.85 22.37 -7.34
N SER A 57 4.60 22.53 -8.64
CA SER A 57 4.26 21.40 -9.52
C SER A 57 5.42 20.41 -9.66
N LYS A 58 6.66 20.90 -9.79
CA LYS A 58 7.87 20.06 -9.86
C LYS A 58 8.10 19.31 -8.55
N HIS A 59 7.94 20.00 -7.42
CA HIS A 59 8.10 19.40 -6.12
C HIS A 59 7.04 18.33 -5.86
N ALA A 60 5.77 18.64 -6.11
CA ALA A 60 4.66 17.68 -5.99
C ALA A 60 4.85 16.46 -6.91
N GLU A 61 5.29 16.66 -8.16
CA GLU A 61 5.58 15.54 -9.07
C GLU A 61 6.69 14.62 -8.52
N LYS A 62 7.76 15.20 -7.95
CA LYS A 62 8.86 14.42 -7.37
C LYS A 62 8.41 13.62 -6.15
N GLU A 63 7.72 14.26 -5.22
CA GLU A 63 7.19 13.60 -4.01
C GLU A 63 6.20 12.48 -4.37
N LEU A 64 5.30 12.73 -5.33
CA LEU A 64 4.36 11.70 -5.82
C LEU A 64 5.09 10.51 -6.44
N ASN A 65 6.14 10.73 -7.23
CA ASN A 65 6.91 9.63 -7.81
C ASN A 65 7.64 8.78 -6.76
N ILE A 66 8.11 9.40 -5.67
CA ILE A 66 8.74 8.67 -4.56
C ILE A 66 7.68 7.84 -3.83
N ALA A 67 6.60 8.48 -3.41
CA ALA A 67 5.50 7.81 -2.70
C ALA A 67 4.91 6.65 -3.53
N MET A 68 4.73 6.83 -4.84
CA MET A 68 4.24 5.76 -5.71
C MET A 68 5.16 4.54 -5.75
N LYS A 69 6.48 4.72 -5.77
CA LYS A 69 7.44 3.60 -5.74
C LYS A 69 7.39 2.85 -4.42
N GLU A 70 7.32 3.59 -3.30
CA GLU A 70 7.21 2.99 -1.98
C GLU A 70 5.92 2.17 -1.81
N VAL A 71 4.79 2.67 -2.35
CA VAL A 71 3.52 1.94 -2.33
C VAL A 71 3.58 0.67 -3.18
N GLU A 72 4.20 0.71 -4.36
CA GLU A 72 4.39 -0.48 -5.21
C GLU A 72 5.26 -1.54 -4.53
N GLU A 73 6.36 -1.13 -3.86
CA GLU A 73 7.20 -2.05 -3.10
C GLU A 73 6.45 -2.66 -1.90
N LEU A 74 5.69 -1.83 -1.17
CA LEU A 74 4.89 -2.26 -0.03
C LEU A 74 3.83 -3.28 -0.48
N PHE A 75 3.18 -3.06 -1.62
CA PHE A 75 2.20 -3.98 -2.18
C PHE A 75 2.79 -5.38 -2.39
N HIS A 76 3.98 -5.47 -2.99
CA HIS A 76 4.68 -6.74 -3.19
C HIS A 76 4.97 -7.45 -1.86
N LYS A 77 5.50 -6.72 -0.87
CA LYS A 77 5.79 -7.28 0.46
C LYS A 77 4.52 -7.81 1.15
N VAL A 78 3.41 -7.09 1.03
CA VAL A 78 2.12 -7.49 1.61
C VAL A 78 1.55 -8.71 0.91
N ALA A 79 1.63 -8.78 -0.43
CA ALA A 79 1.19 -9.95 -1.20
C ALA A 79 2.00 -11.21 -0.85
N ASP A 80 3.32 -11.09 -0.69
CA ASP A 80 4.20 -12.18 -0.27
C ASP A 80 3.89 -12.64 1.15
N ALA A 81 3.70 -11.69 2.08
CA ALA A 81 3.34 -11.99 3.46
C ALA A 81 1.99 -12.72 3.54
N LYS A 82 0.99 -12.27 2.77
CA LYS A 82 -0.32 -12.93 2.66
C LYS A 82 -0.19 -14.38 2.19
N THR A 83 0.58 -14.61 1.12
CA THR A 83 0.78 -15.95 0.55
C THR A 83 1.44 -16.89 1.57
N LYS A 84 2.47 -16.43 2.27
CA LYS A 84 3.15 -17.22 3.31
C LYS A 84 2.23 -17.55 4.49
N ALA A 85 1.37 -16.60 4.89
CA ALA A 85 0.41 -16.82 5.96
C ALA A 85 -0.66 -17.85 5.59
N GLU A 86 -1.19 -17.81 4.35
CA GLU A 86 -2.11 -18.83 3.83
C GLU A 86 -1.46 -20.23 3.79
N GLU A 87 -0.20 -20.31 3.34
CA GLU A 87 0.54 -21.57 3.32
C GLU A 87 0.74 -22.14 4.74
N ALA A 88 1.16 -21.29 5.68
CA ALA A 88 1.34 -21.68 7.08
C ALA A 88 0.02 -22.19 7.70
N LYS A 89 -1.08 -21.49 7.41
CA LYS A 89 -2.42 -21.91 7.84
C LYS A 89 -2.80 -23.27 7.25
N GLY A 90 -2.59 -23.47 5.94
CA GLY A 90 -2.87 -24.74 5.28
C GLY A 90 -2.08 -25.90 5.87
N LYS A 91 -0.79 -25.70 6.16
CA LYS A 91 0.05 -26.72 6.83
C LYS A 91 -0.45 -27.05 8.24
N ALA A 92 -0.84 -26.04 9.01
CA ALA A 92 -1.37 -26.25 10.35
C ALA A 92 -2.70 -27.02 10.33
N GLN A 93 -3.59 -26.73 9.38
CA GLN A 93 -4.84 -27.47 9.19
C GLN A 93 -4.57 -28.93 8.81
N ALA A 94 -3.65 -29.18 7.88
CA ALA A 94 -3.28 -30.54 7.51
C ALA A 94 -2.68 -31.33 8.70
N ALA A 95 -1.90 -30.67 9.55
CA ALA A 95 -1.39 -31.28 10.77
C ALA A 95 -2.52 -31.62 11.77
N LEU A 96 -3.52 -30.74 11.91
CA LEU A 96 -4.70 -30.98 12.73
C LEU A 96 -5.53 -32.17 12.23
N ASP A 97 -5.77 -32.25 10.93
CA ASP A 97 -6.52 -33.34 10.32
C ASP A 97 -5.79 -34.68 10.54
N LYS A 98 -4.46 -34.69 10.35
CA LYS A 98 -3.62 -35.87 10.61
C LYS A 98 -3.64 -36.29 12.08
N ALA A 99 -3.56 -35.33 13.00
CA ALA A 99 -3.63 -35.59 14.44
C ALA A 99 -5.00 -36.16 14.84
N THR A 100 -6.08 -35.61 14.30
CA THR A 100 -7.46 -36.09 14.53
C THR A 100 -7.66 -37.50 13.99
N ASN A 101 -7.17 -37.80 12.79
CA ASN A 101 -7.23 -39.14 12.22
C ASN A 101 -6.44 -40.16 13.07
N THR A 102 -5.26 -39.77 13.54
CA THR A 102 -4.43 -40.61 14.42
C THR A 102 -5.14 -40.87 15.76
N LYS A 103 -5.75 -39.83 16.35
CA LYS A 103 -6.58 -39.94 17.55
C LYS A 103 -7.70 -40.99 17.36
N ASN A 104 -8.46 -40.87 16.29
CA ASN A 104 -9.58 -41.77 16.00
C ASN A 104 -9.10 -43.22 15.77
N LYS A 105 -7.94 -43.39 15.11
CA LYS A 105 -7.34 -44.71 14.90
C LYS A 105 -6.93 -45.36 16.23
N VAL A 106 -6.26 -44.61 17.11
CA VAL A 106 -5.84 -45.12 18.43
C VAL A 106 -7.04 -45.41 19.33
N GLU A 107 -8.06 -44.56 19.32
CA GLU A 107 -9.30 -44.82 20.07
C GLU A 107 -9.97 -46.12 19.61
N ARG A 108 -10.03 -46.36 18.28
CA ARG A 108 -10.55 -47.60 17.73
C ARG A 108 -9.73 -48.81 18.17
N SER A 109 -8.41 -48.77 18.00
CA SER A 109 -7.51 -49.86 18.43
C SER A 109 -7.61 -50.16 19.93
N ASN A 110 -7.81 -49.14 20.77
CA ASN A 110 -8.00 -49.34 22.20
C ASN A 110 -9.34 -49.99 22.54
N ASN A 111 -10.40 -49.66 21.81
CA ASN A 111 -11.69 -50.33 21.98
C ASN A 111 -11.63 -51.79 21.52
N ASP A 112 -10.96 -52.06 20.39
CA ASP A 112 -10.75 -53.42 19.89
C ASP A 112 -9.95 -54.26 20.88
N LEU A 113 -8.88 -53.70 21.46
CA LEU A 113 -8.08 -54.37 22.49
C LEU A 113 -8.92 -54.68 23.74
N ARG A 114 -9.72 -53.73 24.23
CA ARG A 114 -10.63 -53.96 25.37
C ARG A 114 -11.65 -55.06 25.08
N ASN A 115 -12.19 -55.09 23.87
CA ASN A 115 -13.13 -56.14 23.45
C ASN A 115 -12.47 -57.52 23.43
N LEU A 116 -11.23 -57.62 22.92
CA LEU A 116 -10.48 -58.88 22.92
C LEU A 116 -10.20 -59.38 24.34
N ILE A 117 -9.76 -58.49 25.25
CA ILE A 117 -9.54 -58.83 26.67
C ILE A 117 -10.84 -59.36 27.30
N LYS A 118 -11.97 -58.75 26.98
CA LYS A 118 -13.28 -59.20 27.47
C LYS A 118 -13.62 -60.60 26.93
N GLN A 119 -13.41 -60.86 25.64
CA GLN A 119 -13.64 -62.19 25.05
C GLN A 119 -12.77 -63.27 25.71
N ILE A 120 -11.50 -62.99 25.97
CA ILE A 120 -10.59 -63.92 26.66
C ILE A 120 -11.11 -64.22 28.07
N ARG A 121 -11.53 -63.19 28.83
CA ARG A 121 -12.13 -63.36 30.16
C ARG A 121 -13.37 -64.26 30.10
N ASP A 122 -14.29 -63.98 29.18
CA ASP A 122 -15.55 -64.71 29.04
C ASP A 122 -15.29 -66.19 28.70
N PHE A 123 -14.32 -66.48 27.83
CA PHE A 123 -13.88 -67.85 27.51
C PHE A 123 -13.32 -68.57 28.75
N LEU A 124 -12.42 -67.92 29.49
CA LEU A 124 -11.81 -68.52 30.69
C LEU A 124 -12.84 -68.81 31.80
N MET A 125 -13.87 -67.98 31.94
CA MET A 125 -14.96 -68.23 32.89
C MET A 125 -15.88 -69.39 32.48
N GLN A 126 -15.86 -69.81 31.21
CA GLN A 126 -16.71 -70.87 30.69
C GLN A 126 -16.09 -72.28 30.82
N GLU A 127 -14.76 -72.41 30.87
CA GLU A 127 -14.06 -73.72 30.89
C GLU A 127 -13.80 -74.31 32.29
N GLY A 128 -14.39 -73.77 33.37
CA GLY A 128 -14.21 -74.34 34.71
C GLY A 128 -12.79 -74.21 35.28
N ALA A 129 -12.02 -73.24 34.77
CA ALA A 129 -10.74 -72.87 35.36
C ALA A 129 -10.95 -72.23 36.74
N ASP A 130 -9.98 -72.43 37.62
CA ASP A 130 -9.97 -71.91 39.00
C ASP A 130 -10.24 -70.38 39.02
N PRO A 131 -11.28 -69.90 39.74
CA PRO A 131 -11.71 -68.51 39.73
C PRO A 131 -10.59 -67.52 40.10
N ASP A 132 -9.75 -67.87 41.08
CA ASP A 132 -8.65 -67.04 41.58
C ASP A 132 -7.55 -66.84 40.53
N SER A 133 -7.24 -67.90 39.78
CA SER A 133 -6.26 -67.87 38.68
C SER A 133 -6.75 -67.01 37.50
N ILE A 134 -8.05 -67.05 37.20
CA ILE A 134 -8.67 -66.24 36.13
C ILE A 134 -8.66 -64.76 36.50
N GLU A 135 -9.06 -64.41 37.74
CA GLU A 135 -9.07 -63.03 38.22
C GLU A 135 -7.66 -62.43 38.18
N THR A 136 -6.65 -63.22 38.57
CA THR A 136 -5.25 -62.79 38.53
C THR A 136 -4.78 -62.48 37.12
N VAL A 137 -5.05 -63.35 36.14
CA VAL A 137 -4.65 -63.13 34.74
C VAL A 137 -5.44 -61.97 34.11
N ALA A 138 -6.76 -61.89 34.36
CA ALA A 138 -7.60 -60.81 33.86
C ALA A 138 -7.17 -59.44 34.41
N ASN A 139 -6.78 -59.37 35.69
CA ASN A 139 -6.26 -58.15 36.31
C ASN A 139 -4.86 -57.80 35.78
N ARG A 140 -3.98 -58.79 35.57
CA ARG A 140 -2.65 -58.55 34.98
C ARG A 140 -2.73 -58.03 33.54
N VAL A 141 -3.69 -58.53 32.76
CA VAL A 141 -3.93 -58.07 31.37
C VAL A 141 -4.58 -56.69 31.34
N LEU A 142 -5.43 -56.34 32.31
CA LEU A 142 -5.92 -54.98 32.51
C LEU A 142 -4.82 -54.00 32.96
N GLU A 143 -3.82 -54.49 33.69
CA GLU A 143 -2.64 -53.72 34.14
C GLU A 143 -1.57 -53.56 33.05
N LEU A 144 -1.59 -54.35 31.98
CA LEU A 144 -0.72 -54.15 30.81
C LEU A 144 -1.09 -52.83 30.13
N SER A 145 -0.29 -51.81 30.44
CA SER A 145 -0.44 -50.45 29.95
C SER A 145 -0.33 -50.42 28.43
N ILE A 146 -1.39 -49.90 27.79
CA ILE A 146 -1.48 -49.71 26.35
C ILE A 146 -0.33 -48.79 25.89
N PRO A 147 0.44 -49.14 24.84
CA PRO A 147 1.71 -48.50 24.48
C PRO A 147 1.63 -47.03 24.01
N ALA A 148 0.44 -46.44 23.93
CA ALA A 148 0.25 -44.99 23.83
C ALA A 148 -1.04 -44.60 24.56
N SER A 149 -0.95 -43.72 25.55
CA SER A 149 -2.15 -43.32 26.29
C SER A 149 -3.04 -42.45 25.36
N PRO A 150 -4.31 -42.81 25.13
CA PRO A 150 -5.22 -41.99 24.33
C PRO A 150 -5.36 -40.57 24.89
N GLN A 151 -5.04 -40.35 26.17
CA GLN A 151 -4.96 -39.00 26.75
C GLN A 151 -3.87 -38.13 26.10
N GLN A 152 -2.67 -38.66 25.84
CA GLN A 152 -1.58 -37.87 25.25
C GLN A 152 -1.89 -37.43 23.82
N ILE A 153 -2.50 -38.32 23.02
CA ILE A 153 -2.88 -38.00 21.64
C ILE A 153 -4.09 -37.05 21.61
N ARG A 154 -5.04 -37.21 22.53
CA ARG A 154 -6.15 -36.25 22.71
C ARG A 154 -5.64 -34.87 23.10
N HIS A 155 -4.72 -34.80 24.06
CA HIS A 155 -4.11 -33.55 24.48
C HIS A 155 -3.39 -32.87 23.32
N LEU A 156 -2.55 -33.61 22.59
CA LEU A 156 -1.84 -33.06 21.43
C LEU A 156 -2.81 -32.61 20.33
N ALA A 157 -3.88 -33.36 20.06
CA ALA A 157 -4.87 -32.97 19.06
C ALA A 157 -5.65 -31.71 19.46
N GLU A 158 -6.05 -31.57 20.73
CA GLU A 158 -6.71 -30.35 21.21
C GLU A 158 -5.73 -29.16 21.26
N GLU A 159 -4.46 -29.38 21.62
CA GLU A 159 -3.45 -28.33 21.57
C GLU A 159 -3.22 -27.84 20.13
N ILE A 160 -3.09 -28.75 19.16
CA ILE A 160 -3.00 -28.39 17.74
C ILE A 160 -4.26 -27.64 17.29
N LYS A 161 -5.45 -28.08 17.72
CA LYS A 161 -6.72 -27.45 17.37
C LYS A 161 -6.82 -26.03 17.92
N ASP A 162 -6.38 -25.79 19.14
CA ASP A 162 -6.36 -24.45 19.73
C ASP A 162 -5.33 -23.56 19.05
N ARG A 163 -4.17 -24.11 18.66
CA ARG A 163 -3.21 -23.38 17.82
C ARG A 163 -3.79 -23.05 16.44
N VAL A 164 -4.49 -23.97 15.79
CA VAL A 164 -5.18 -23.71 14.52
C VAL A 164 -6.33 -22.69 14.69
N ARG A 165 -7.06 -22.72 15.80
CA ARG A 165 -8.04 -21.68 16.13
C ARG A 165 -7.39 -20.32 16.36
N SER A 166 -6.19 -20.26 16.92
CA SER A 166 -5.45 -19.00 16.98
C SER A 166 -5.11 -18.49 15.57
N LEU A 167 -4.96 -19.38 14.59
CA LEU A 167 -4.81 -19.02 13.17
C LEU A 167 -6.13 -18.54 12.52
N SER A 168 -7.31 -18.72 13.12
CA SER A 168 -8.53 -18.03 12.63
C SER A 168 -8.43 -16.51 12.76
N ASN A 169 -7.61 -16.00 13.70
CA ASN A 169 -7.28 -14.57 13.71
C ASN A 169 -6.44 -14.17 12.49
N VAL A 170 -5.66 -15.11 11.95
CA VAL A 170 -4.93 -14.90 10.70
C VAL A 170 -5.91 -14.72 9.55
N ASP A 171 -7.07 -15.38 9.51
CA ASP A 171 -8.09 -15.10 8.49
C ASP A 171 -8.63 -13.66 8.54
N ALA A 172 -8.89 -13.16 9.75
CA ALA A 172 -9.31 -11.77 9.93
C ALA A 172 -8.20 -10.80 9.48
N ILE A 173 -6.94 -11.10 9.82
CA ILE A 173 -5.78 -10.32 9.37
C ILE A 173 -5.63 -10.41 7.86
N LEU A 174 -5.77 -11.58 7.23
CA LEU A 174 -5.63 -11.77 5.79
C LEU A 174 -6.75 -11.07 5.01
N LYS A 175 -7.96 -11.06 5.57
CA LYS A 175 -9.10 -10.31 5.03
C LYS A 175 -8.88 -8.80 5.15
N GLN A 176 -8.52 -8.32 6.34
CA GLN A 176 -8.19 -6.91 6.55
C GLN A 176 -7.05 -6.47 5.61
N THR A 177 -5.99 -7.28 5.52
CA THR A 177 -4.86 -7.06 4.61
C THR A 177 -5.32 -6.96 3.15
N GLN A 178 -6.27 -7.79 2.71
CA GLN A 178 -6.81 -7.72 1.36
C GLN A 178 -7.55 -6.41 1.09
N ASP A 179 -8.32 -5.92 2.06
CA ASP A 179 -9.04 -4.66 1.93
C ASP A 179 -8.06 -3.46 1.98
N ASP A 180 -7.04 -3.53 2.82
CA ASP A 180 -5.97 -2.52 2.89
C ASP A 180 -5.17 -2.47 1.57
N VAL A 181 -4.90 -3.62 0.96
CA VAL A 181 -4.26 -3.72 -0.36
C VAL A 181 -5.11 -3.04 -1.44
N ARG A 182 -6.43 -3.31 -1.48
CA ARG A 182 -7.34 -2.63 -2.42
C ARG A 182 -7.37 -1.12 -2.22
N LYS A 183 -7.38 -0.69 -0.96
CA LYS A 183 -7.33 0.73 -0.62
C LYS A 183 -6.02 1.37 -1.08
N ALA A 184 -4.90 0.68 -0.91
CA ALA A 184 -3.60 1.14 -1.42
C ALA A 184 -3.58 1.24 -2.96
N GLU A 185 -4.19 0.30 -3.69
CA GLU A 185 -4.33 0.37 -5.15
C GLU A 185 -5.15 1.59 -5.60
N GLN A 186 -6.25 1.88 -4.89
CA GLN A 186 -7.07 3.07 -5.16
C GLN A 186 -6.26 4.36 -4.93
N LEU A 187 -5.54 4.45 -3.80
CA LEU A 187 -4.68 5.59 -3.49
C LEU A 187 -3.56 5.75 -4.53
N LEU A 188 -2.97 4.65 -5.01
CA LEU A 188 -1.98 4.67 -6.09
C LEU A 188 -2.59 5.23 -7.39
N GLN A 189 -3.82 4.85 -7.72
CA GLN A 189 -4.51 5.34 -8.91
C GLN A 189 -4.84 6.84 -8.79
N GLU A 190 -5.24 7.30 -7.61
CA GLU A 190 -5.45 8.71 -7.31
C GLU A 190 -4.15 9.51 -7.41
N ALA A 191 -3.04 8.99 -6.86
CA ALA A 191 -1.72 9.58 -6.99
C ALA A 191 -1.26 9.69 -8.46
N LYS A 192 -1.52 8.64 -9.27
CA LYS A 192 -1.26 8.66 -10.72
C LYS A 192 -2.05 9.76 -11.43
N LYS A 193 -3.32 9.95 -11.09
CA LYS A 193 -4.16 11.05 -11.62
C LYS A 193 -3.62 12.41 -11.19
N ALA A 194 -3.30 12.59 -9.91
CA ALA A 194 -2.73 13.83 -9.38
C ALA A 194 -1.43 14.19 -10.10
N ARG A 195 -0.54 13.22 -10.32
CA ARG A 195 0.68 13.40 -11.10
C ARG A 195 0.39 13.87 -12.53
N CYS A 196 -0.60 13.28 -13.20
CA CYS A 196 -0.99 13.73 -14.55
C CYS A 196 -1.40 15.20 -14.54
N VAL A 197 -2.20 15.63 -13.56
CA VAL A 197 -2.59 17.04 -13.41
C VAL A 197 -1.36 17.94 -13.18
N CYS A 198 -0.41 17.54 -12.33
CA CYS A 198 0.84 18.28 -12.13
C CYS A 198 1.62 18.45 -13.44
N VAL A 199 1.79 17.37 -14.20
CA VAL A 199 2.48 17.44 -15.51
C VAL A 199 1.73 18.34 -16.49
N CYS A 200 0.40 18.26 -16.54
CA CYS A 200 -0.43 19.15 -17.36
C CYS A 200 -0.21 20.62 -16.98
N VAL A 201 -0.31 20.98 -15.70
CA VAL A 201 -0.09 22.35 -15.23
C VAL A 201 1.30 22.84 -15.60
N ARG A 202 2.33 22.00 -15.40
CA ARG A 202 3.70 22.32 -15.79
C ARG A 202 3.81 22.65 -17.28
N VAL A 203 3.24 21.81 -18.16
CA VAL A 203 3.25 22.03 -19.61
C VAL A 203 2.45 23.28 -19.97
N CYS A 204 1.27 23.47 -19.38
CA CYS A 204 0.44 24.65 -19.60
C CYS A 204 1.18 25.92 -19.22
N VAL A 205 1.81 25.99 -18.05
CA VAL A 205 2.59 27.17 -17.64
C VAL A 205 3.74 27.42 -18.61
N CYS A 206 4.48 26.39 -19.03
CA CYS A 206 5.53 26.53 -20.02
C CYS A 206 5.00 27.10 -21.35
N VAL A 207 3.92 26.54 -21.90
CA VAL A 207 3.33 27.00 -23.17
C VAL A 207 2.76 28.41 -23.04
N CYS A 208 2.07 28.72 -21.94
CA CYS A 208 1.52 30.05 -21.68
C CYS A 208 2.64 31.10 -21.65
N VAL A 209 3.72 30.85 -20.89
CA VAL A 209 4.87 31.77 -20.87
C VAL A 209 5.49 31.92 -22.26
N CYS A 210 5.65 30.83 -23.02
CA CYS A 210 6.17 30.90 -24.39
C CYS A 210 5.28 31.76 -25.31
N VAL A 211 3.96 31.53 -25.33
CA VAL A 211 3.02 32.29 -26.16
C VAL A 211 2.98 33.75 -25.73
N CYS A 212 2.98 34.04 -24.43
CA CYS A 212 3.05 35.40 -23.90
C CYS A 212 4.31 36.11 -24.40
N VAL A 213 5.49 35.48 -24.30
CA VAL A 213 6.74 36.05 -24.82
C VAL A 213 6.67 36.26 -26.33
N CYS A 214 6.16 35.29 -27.09
CA CYS A 214 6.04 35.40 -28.55
C CYS A 214 5.12 36.55 -28.97
N VAL A 215 3.92 36.66 -28.40
CA VAL A 215 2.97 37.74 -28.72
C VAL A 215 3.56 39.10 -28.34
N CYS A 216 4.25 39.19 -27.21
CA CYS A 216 4.85 40.45 -26.78
C CYS A 216 5.99 40.89 -27.69
N VAL A 217 6.86 39.97 -28.12
CA VAL A 217 7.89 40.28 -29.13
C VAL A 217 7.25 40.72 -30.44
N CYS A 218 6.20 40.03 -30.91
CA CYS A 218 5.49 40.40 -32.14
C CYS A 218 4.87 41.80 -32.06
N VAL A 219 4.17 42.15 -30.98
CA VAL A 219 3.57 43.47 -30.81
C VAL A 219 4.63 44.56 -30.70
N CYS A 220 5.72 44.34 -29.97
CA CYS A 220 6.82 45.30 -29.84
C CYS A 220 7.52 45.57 -31.19
N VAL A 221 7.72 44.53 -32.00
CA VAL A 221 8.31 44.68 -33.35
C VAL A 221 7.32 45.39 -34.28
N CYS A 222 6.04 45.01 -34.30
CA CYS A 222 5.03 45.61 -35.19
C CYS A 222 4.75 47.09 -34.88
N THR A 223 4.72 47.48 -33.61
CA THR A 223 4.56 48.89 -33.20
C THR A 223 5.82 49.73 -33.43
N GLY A 224 7.01 49.14 -33.33
CA GLY A 224 8.28 49.77 -33.71
C GLY A 224 8.45 50.00 -35.21
N LEU A 225 7.81 49.18 -36.06
CA LEU A 225 7.80 49.33 -37.52
C LEU A 225 6.72 50.32 -38.01
N SER A 226 5.54 50.38 -37.38
CA SER A 226 4.48 51.32 -37.76
C SER A 226 4.85 52.79 -37.52
N ASN A 227 5.72 53.09 -36.56
CA ASN A 227 6.24 54.44 -36.32
C ASN A 227 7.48 54.80 -37.18
N ARG A 228 7.86 53.95 -38.14
CA ARG A 228 8.93 54.24 -39.12
C ARG A 228 8.39 54.67 -40.49
N VAL A 229 7.07 54.75 -40.67
CA VAL A 229 6.43 55.07 -41.97
C VAL A 229 5.78 56.47 -42.00
N VAL A 230 6.04 57.33 -41.01
CA VAL A 230 5.67 58.77 -41.08
C VAL A 230 6.90 59.64 -40.87
N VAL A 231 7.82 59.57 -41.84
CA VAL A 231 8.65 60.72 -42.23
C VAL A 231 8.64 60.76 -43.75
N SER A 232 7.61 61.38 -44.31
CA SER A 232 7.70 62.23 -45.49
C SER A 232 6.55 63.23 -45.47
#